data_AF-A0AA38M6Y5-F1
#
_entry.id   AF-A0AA38M6Y5-F1
#
_cell.length_a   1.000
_cell.length_b   1.000
_cell.length_c   1.000
_cell.angle_alpha   90.00
_cell.angle_beta   90.00
_cell.angle_gamma   90.00
#
_symmetry.space_group_name_H-M   'P 1'
#
loop_
_entity.id
_entity.type
_entity.pdbx_description
1 polymer ?
#
loop_
_entity_poly.entity_id
_entity_poly.type
_entity_poly.pdbx_seq_one_letter_code
_entity_poly.pdbx_strand_id
1 'polypeptide(L)'
;MVLNQLEADGYSCAMVDSCPSNLSGDDIYRILIHNFKRHYLTNRAPFGLHFHSSWFKKQEYLDAFQDFIAEVSQQPDVWFVTSWQAITWNCDNVFDQSEVACAVPNMCKVHSRIFNQDRYLYTCFQCPKVFPWIRNEFGVD
;
A
#
# COMPACT_ATOMS: atom_id res chain seq x y z
N MET A 1 15.28 4.16 -14.14
CA MET A 1 14.06 4.20 -14.97
C MET A 1 13.04 3.31 -14.28
N VAL A 2 11.83 3.81 -14.01
CA VAL A 2 10.78 3.00 -13.37
C VAL A 2 10.20 2.07 -14.43
N LEU A 3 10.16 0.77 -14.17
CA LEU A 3 9.57 -0.23 -15.08
C LEU A 3 8.03 -0.15 -14.96
N ASN A 4 7.33 -0.26 -16.09
CA ASN A 4 5.86 -0.28 -16.18
C ASN A 4 5.16 0.91 -15.51
N GLN A 5 5.60 2.13 -15.87
CA GLN A 5 4.93 3.34 -15.40
C GLN A 5 3.47 3.41 -15.87
N LEU A 6 2.65 4.03 -15.03
CA LEU A 6 1.24 4.29 -15.28
C LEU A 6 1.09 5.43 -16.28
N GLU A 7 0.25 5.26 -17.29
CA GLU A 7 -0.05 6.28 -18.29
C GLU A 7 -1.33 7.02 -17.91
N ALA A 8 -1.25 8.35 -17.82
CA ALA A 8 -2.36 9.25 -17.50
C ALA A 8 -2.28 10.51 -18.38
N ASP A 9 -3.22 10.68 -19.31
CA ASP A 9 -3.32 11.84 -20.22
C ASP A 9 -2.00 12.27 -20.89
N GLY A 10 -1.24 11.29 -21.39
CA GLY A 10 0.05 11.52 -22.07
C GLY A 10 1.24 11.73 -21.14
N TYR A 11 1.02 11.69 -19.83
CA TYR A 11 2.07 11.66 -18.81
C TYR A 11 2.31 10.24 -18.32
N SER A 12 3.51 10.03 -17.78
CA SER A 12 3.90 8.78 -17.15
C SER A 12 4.22 9.01 -15.68
N CYS A 13 3.58 8.24 -14.80
CA CYS A 13 3.71 8.37 -13.35
C CYS A 13 4.06 7.02 -12.70
N ALA A 14 4.86 7.07 -11.63
CA ALA A 14 5.28 5.87 -10.88
C ALA A 14 4.28 5.48 -9.79
N MET A 15 3.59 6.46 -9.22
CA MET A 15 2.48 6.27 -8.28
C MET A 15 1.27 7.04 -8.79
N VAL A 16 0.06 6.57 -8.49
CA VAL A 16 -1.17 7.18 -9.01
C VAL A 16 -1.37 8.60 -8.47
N ASP A 17 -0.98 8.85 -7.23
CA ASP A 17 -1.05 10.15 -6.59
C ASP A 17 0.01 11.15 -7.09
N SER A 18 0.98 10.70 -7.88
CA SER A 18 1.97 11.55 -8.56
C SER A 18 1.58 11.91 -9.99
N CYS A 19 0.47 11.38 -10.52
CA CYS A 19 -0.04 11.77 -11.83
C CYS A 19 -0.62 13.22 -11.77
N PRO A 20 -0.81 13.91 -12.90
CA PRO A 20 -1.24 15.31 -12.93
C PRO A 20 -2.45 15.60 -12.03
N SER A 21 -2.41 16.71 -11.30
CA SER A 21 -3.50 17.13 -10.42
C SER A 21 -4.71 17.63 -11.22
N ASN A 22 -5.92 17.42 -10.67
CA ASN A 22 -7.25 17.81 -11.20
C ASN A 22 -7.99 16.76 -12.06
N LEU A 23 -7.74 15.47 -11.82
CA LEU A 23 -8.53 14.37 -12.38
C LEU A 23 -9.86 14.21 -11.64
N SER A 24 -10.94 13.90 -12.36
CA SER A 24 -12.22 13.48 -11.78
C SER A 24 -12.20 11.99 -11.39
N GLY A 25 -13.20 11.53 -10.63
CA GLY A 25 -13.36 10.09 -10.34
C GLY A 25 -13.48 9.23 -11.61
N ASP A 26 -14.18 9.71 -12.64
CA ASP A 26 -14.30 9.03 -13.94
C ASP A 26 -12.93 8.92 -14.65
N ASP A 27 -12.14 10.00 -14.61
CA ASP A 27 -10.79 9.98 -15.19
C ASP A 27 -9.90 8.96 -14.47
N ILE A 28 -9.99 8.90 -13.13
CA ILE A 28 -9.25 7.91 -12.33
C ILE A 28 -9.65 6.49 -12.71
N TYR A 29 -10.94 6.19 -12.75
CA TYR A 29 -11.43 4.87 -13.15
C TYR A 29 -10.95 4.50 -14.57
N ARG A 30 -11.07 5.43 -15.53
CA ARG A 30 -10.61 5.24 -16.91
C ARG A 30 -9.11 4.97 -16.97
N ILE A 31 -8.31 5.72 -16.22
CA ILE A 31 -6.86 5.54 -16.12
C ILE A 31 -6.51 4.16 -15.54
N LEU A 32 -7.19 3.72 -14.47
CA LEU A 32 -6.96 2.41 -13.86
C LEU A 32 -7.29 1.27 -14.83
N ILE A 33 -8.46 1.32 -15.49
CA ILE A 33 -8.86 0.32 -16.47
C ILE A 33 -7.94 0.31 -17.70
N HIS A 34 -7.55 1.49 -18.19
CA HIS A 34 -6.62 1.61 -19.31
C HIS A 34 -5.29 0.91 -19.01
N ASN A 35 -4.69 1.19 -17.85
CA ASN A 35 -3.42 0.61 -17.45
C ASN A 35 -3.55 -0.88 -17.11
N PHE A 36 -4.65 -1.32 -16.50
CA PHE A 36 -4.94 -2.74 -16.35
C PHE A 36 -4.96 -3.45 -17.71
N LYS A 37 -5.67 -2.91 -18.70
CA LYS A 37 -5.74 -3.50 -20.05
C LYS A 37 -4.38 -3.54 -20.76
N ARG A 38 -3.51 -2.52 -20.56
CA ARG A 38 -2.13 -2.53 -21.09
C ARG A 38 -1.35 -3.75 -20.63
N HIS A 39 -1.49 -4.15 -19.37
CA HIS A 39 -0.83 -5.34 -18.82
C HIS A 39 -1.57 -6.63 -19.21
N TYR A 40 -2.89 -6.65 -19.02
CA TYR A 40 -3.73 -7.84 -19.15
C TYR A 40 -3.79 -8.37 -20.59
N LEU A 41 -3.81 -7.48 -21.59
CA LEU A 41 -3.89 -7.84 -23.02
C LEU A 41 -2.53 -8.08 -23.68
N THR A 42 -1.42 -7.92 -22.94
CA THR A 42 -0.06 -8.11 -23.46
C THR A 42 0.66 -9.24 -22.73
N ASN A 43 1.81 -8.98 -22.12
CA ASN A 43 2.66 -9.98 -21.47
C ASN A 43 2.20 -10.37 -20.06
N ARG A 44 1.10 -9.79 -19.57
CA ARG A 44 0.57 -10.02 -18.21
C ARG A 44 1.60 -9.78 -17.10
N ALA A 45 2.52 -8.85 -17.32
CA ALA A 45 3.41 -8.41 -16.25
C ALA A 45 2.57 -7.89 -15.05
N PRO A 46 2.99 -8.13 -13.79
CA PRO A 46 2.27 -7.65 -12.63
C PRO A 46 1.94 -6.16 -12.73
N PHE A 47 0.67 -5.81 -12.52
CA PHE A 47 0.20 -4.43 -12.55
C PHE A 47 0.31 -3.84 -11.13
N GLY A 48 1.35 -3.03 -10.91
CA GLY A 48 1.62 -2.40 -9.62
C GLY A 48 0.73 -1.19 -9.38
N LEU A 49 0.01 -1.20 -8.27
CA LEU A 49 -0.85 -0.10 -7.83
C LEU A 49 -0.27 0.51 -6.56
N HIS A 50 0.35 1.69 -6.69
CA HIS A 50 1.05 2.38 -5.62
C HIS A 50 0.35 3.69 -5.27
N PHE A 51 0.00 3.85 -3.99
CA PHE A 51 -0.76 5.00 -3.46
C PHE A 51 -0.29 5.39 -2.06
N HIS A 52 -0.49 6.66 -1.71
CA HIS A 52 -0.55 7.10 -0.32
C HIS A 52 -1.99 7.06 0.20
N SER A 53 -2.21 6.67 1.46
CA SER A 53 -3.55 6.59 2.07
C SER A 53 -4.30 7.93 2.05
N SER A 54 -3.59 9.05 2.08
CA SER A 54 -4.17 10.38 1.96
C SER A 54 -4.86 10.65 0.63
N TRP A 55 -4.48 9.94 -0.44
CA TRP A 55 -5.08 10.10 -1.77
C TRP A 55 -6.56 9.67 -1.78
N PHE A 56 -6.89 8.63 -1.02
CA PHE A 56 -8.27 8.14 -0.85
C PHE A 56 -9.15 9.03 0.03
N LYS A 57 -8.64 10.13 0.58
CA LYS A 57 -9.49 11.11 1.30
C LYS A 57 -10.49 11.81 0.38
N LYS A 58 -10.23 11.82 -0.93
CA LYS A 58 -11.19 12.32 -1.93
C LYS A 58 -12.16 11.20 -2.25
N GLN A 59 -13.44 11.37 -1.88
CA GLN A 59 -14.44 10.30 -1.98
C GLN A 59 -14.57 9.74 -3.41
N GLU A 60 -14.60 10.61 -4.43
CA GLU A 60 -14.68 10.19 -5.84
C GLU A 60 -13.50 9.31 -6.29
N TYR A 61 -12.32 9.39 -5.65
CA TYR A 61 -11.18 8.53 -5.99
C TYR A 61 -11.32 7.17 -5.33
N LEU A 62 -11.87 7.13 -4.11
CA LEU A 62 -12.18 5.88 -3.43
C LEU A 62 -13.29 5.12 -4.17
N ASP A 63 -14.36 5.80 -4.57
CA ASP A 63 -15.47 5.21 -5.31
C ASP A 63 -14.98 4.64 -6.65
N ALA A 64 -14.22 5.43 -7.42
CA ALA A 64 -13.62 4.99 -8.69
C ALA A 64 -12.69 3.77 -8.52
N PHE A 65 -11.93 3.72 -7.43
CA PHE A 65 -11.05 2.59 -7.14
C PHE A 65 -11.84 1.33 -6.74
N GLN A 66 -12.95 1.49 -6.00
CA GLN A 66 -13.84 0.38 -5.65
C GLN A 66 -14.53 -0.19 -6.90
N ASP A 67 -15.01 0.67 -7.79
CA ASP A 67 -15.60 0.27 -9.07
C ASP A 67 -14.58 -0.47 -9.96
N PHE A 68 -13.35 0.04 -10.03
CA PHE A 68 -12.25 -0.63 -10.71
C PHE A 68 -12.02 -2.04 -10.17
N ILE A 69 -11.90 -2.20 -8.84
CA ILE A 69 -11.70 -3.53 -8.21
C ILE A 69 -12.89 -4.44 -8.53
N ALA A 70 -14.12 -3.95 -8.39
CA ALA A 70 -15.34 -4.73 -8.62
C ALA A 70 -15.44 -5.23 -10.07
N GLU A 71 -14.99 -4.44 -11.05
CA GLU A 71 -14.96 -4.86 -12.45
C GLU A 71 -13.86 -5.89 -12.73
N VAL A 72 -12.61 -5.60 -12.36
CA VAL A 72 -11.51 -6.51 -12.73
C VAL A 72 -11.57 -7.82 -11.97
N SER A 73 -12.17 -7.84 -10.78
CA SER A 73 -12.40 -9.07 -10.00
C SER A 73 -13.44 -10.00 -10.61
N GLN A 74 -14.19 -9.56 -11.63
CA GLN A 74 -15.08 -10.44 -12.40
C GLN A 74 -14.29 -11.33 -13.37
N GLN A 75 -13.03 -11.00 -13.66
CA GLN A 75 -12.17 -11.84 -14.48
C GLN A 75 -11.65 -13.03 -13.67
N PRO A 76 -11.85 -14.28 -14.13
CA PRO A 76 -11.51 -15.48 -13.36
C PRO A 76 -10.01 -15.68 -13.16
N ASP A 77 -9.18 -14.96 -13.92
CA ASP A 77 -7.73 -15.05 -13.98
C ASP A 77 -7.03 -13.77 -13.49
N VAL A 78 -7.69 -12.99 -12.62
CA VAL A 78 -7.14 -11.80 -11.97
C VAL A 78 -7.16 -11.98 -10.46
N TRP A 79 -6.02 -11.71 -9.82
CA TRP A 79 -5.87 -11.79 -8.37
C TRP A 79 -5.22 -10.52 -7.81
N PHE A 80 -5.79 -10.00 -6.72
CA PHE A 80 -5.14 -8.98 -5.91
C PHE A 80 -4.28 -9.69 -4.86
N VAL A 81 -2.97 -9.50 -4.96
CA VAL A 81 -2.00 -10.15 -4.08
C VAL A 81 -1.00 -9.14 -3.51
N THR A 82 -0.36 -9.53 -2.43
CA THR A 82 0.78 -8.78 -1.88
C THR A 82 2.02 -8.93 -2.78
N SER A 83 2.96 -7.98 -2.69
CA SER A 83 4.24 -8.09 -3.39
C SER A 83 5.02 -9.35 -3.01
N TRP A 84 4.86 -9.83 -1.78
CA TRP A 84 5.46 -11.07 -1.32
C TRP A 84 4.90 -12.27 -2.10
N GLN A 85 3.57 -12.42 -2.15
CA GLN A 85 2.90 -13.48 -2.91
C GLN A 85 3.23 -13.45 -4.41
N ALA A 86 3.46 -12.27 -4.99
CA ALA A 86 3.89 -12.17 -6.39
C ALA A 86 5.30 -12.76 -6.62
N ILE A 87 6.19 -12.67 -5.63
CA ILE A 87 7.53 -13.28 -5.67
C ILE A 87 7.44 -14.78 -5.33
N THR A 88 6.62 -15.13 -4.34
CA THR A 88 6.50 -16.48 -3.79
C THR A 88 5.31 -17.26 -4.34
N TRP A 89 4.86 -16.96 -5.57
CA TRP A 89 3.62 -17.48 -6.17
C TRP A 89 3.47 -19.02 -6.11
N ASN A 90 4.57 -19.75 -5.90
CA ASN A 90 4.62 -21.20 -5.74
C ASN A 90 5.26 -21.70 -4.42
N CYS A 91 5.43 -20.86 -3.40
CA CYS A 91 5.97 -21.27 -2.10
C CYS A 91 4.88 -21.29 -1.02
N ASP A 92 4.92 -22.31 -0.16
CA ASP A 92 4.04 -22.37 1.00
C ASP A 92 4.35 -21.21 1.96
N ASN A 93 3.30 -20.45 2.31
CA ASN A 93 3.40 -19.33 3.24
C ASN A 93 3.07 -19.82 4.66
N VAL A 94 4.10 -20.03 5.47
CA VAL A 94 3.94 -20.30 6.91
C VAL A 94 4.37 -19.04 7.66
N PHE A 95 3.40 -18.30 8.19
CA PHE A 95 3.68 -17.18 9.08
C PHE A 95 4.15 -17.69 10.44
N ASP A 96 5.16 -17.04 11.01
CA ASP A 96 5.53 -17.28 12.41
C ASP A 96 4.42 -16.70 13.31
N GLN A 97 4.23 -17.30 14.49
CA GLN A 97 3.31 -16.78 15.51
C GLN A 97 3.64 -15.33 15.89
N SER A 98 4.91 -14.91 15.82
CA SER A 98 5.30 -13.50 16.04
C SER A 98 4.82 -12.53 14.96
N GLU A 99 4.47 -13.02 13.77
CA GLU A 99 3.94 -12.22 12.66
C GLU A 99 2.41 -12.07 12.73
N VAL A 100 1.75 -12.86 13.59
CA VAL A 100 0.30 -12.77 13.80
C VAL A 100 -0.02 -11.63 14.75
N ALA A 101 -0.83 -10.68 14.28
CA ALA A 101 -1.30 -9.57 15.09
C ALA A 101 -2.19 -10.06 16.26
N CYS A 102 -2.00 -9.44 17.43
CA CYS A 102 -2.88 -9.61 18.58
C CYS A 102 -4.22 -8.88 18.39
N ALA A 103 -5.25 -9.33 19.11
CA ALA A 103 -6.58 -8.72 19.04
C ALA A 103 -6.66 -7.32 19.69
N VAL A 104 -5.90 -7.11 20.78
CA VAL A 104 -5.87 -5.84 21.52
C VAL A 104 -4.41 -5.41 21.70
N PRO A 105 -4.01 -4.24 21.16
CA PRO A 105 -2.64 -3.76 21.28
C PRO A 105 -2.37 -3.10 22.63
N ASN A 106 -1.13 -3.18 23.10
CA ASN A 106 -0.62 -2.35 24.18
C ASN A 106 -0.47 -0.90 23.69
N MET A 107 -0.91 0.06 24.50
CA MET A 107 -0.73 1.49 24.24
C MET A 107 0.41 2.03 25.09
N CYS A 108 1.57 2.24 24.47
CA CYS A 108 2.79 2.63 25.15
C CYS A 108 3.03 4.14 24.99
N LYS A 109 2.93 4.89 26.08
CA LYS A 109 3.37 6.29 26.13
C LYS A 109 4.87 6.32 26.46
N VAL A 110 5.70 6.60 25.47
CA VAL A 110 7.16 6.52 25.57
C VAL A 110 7.83 7.84 25.20
N HIS A 111 8.87 8.22 25.92
CA HIS A 111 9.58 9.46 25.65
C HIS A 111 10.52 9.30 24.45
N SER A 112 10.48 10.25 23.51
CA SER A 112 11.42 10.32 22.39
C SER A 112 12.52 11.33 22.70
N ARG A 113 13.76 10.83 22.86
CA ARG A 113 14.96 11.67 23.02
C ARG A 113 15.20 12.59 21.81
N ILE A 114 14.78 12.16 20.61
CA ILE A 114 15.00 12.88 19.34
C ILE A 114 14.04 14.06 19.19
N PHE A 115 12.78 13.86 19.52
CA PHE A 115 11.77 14.91 19.42
C PHE A 115 11.55 15.67 20.74
N ASN A 116 12.25 15.26 21.80
CA ASN A 116 12.10 15.77 23.16
C ASN A 116 10.63 15.86 23.61
N GLN A 117 9.84 14.83 23.27
CA GLN A 117 8.42 14.75 23.58
C GLN A 117 7.96 13.30 23.70
N ASP A 118 6.84 13.10 24.38
CA ASP A 118 6.21 11.80 24.49
C ASP A 118 5.50 11.42 23.17
N ARG A 119 5.64 10.16 22.78
CA ARG A 119 4.97 9.56 21.63
C ARG A 119 4.18 8.33 22.07
N TYR A 120 3.08 8.07 21.38
CA TYR A 120 2.30 6.85 21.57
C TYR A 120 2.70 5.81 20.54
N LEU A 121 2.99 4.61 21.01
CA LEU A 121 3.28 3.42 20.19
C LEU A 121 2.23 2.35 20.52
N TYR A 122 1.55 1.85 19.49
CA TYR A 122 0.64 0.72 19.61
C TYR A 122 1.36 -0.54 19.15
N THR A 123 1.43 -1.56 20.00
CA THR A 123 2.17 -2.80 19.71
C THR A 123 1.59 -4.01 20.42
N CYS A 124 1.73 -5.19 19.84
CA CYS A 124 1.41 -6.45 20.49
C CYS A 124 2.51 -6.96 21.44
N PHE A 125 3.71 -6.39 21.32
CA PHE A 125 4.85 -6.71 22.17
C PHE A 125 4.81 -5.90 23.48
N GLN A 126 5.73 -6.22 24.39
CA GLN A 126 5.93 -5.42 25.60
C GLN A 126 6.35 -3.99 25.23
N CYS A 127 5.92 -3.01 26.03
CA CYS A 127 6.26 -1.61 25.80
C CYS A 127 7.77 -1.37 25.94
N PRO A 128 8.43 -0.71 24.97
CA PRO A 128 9.83 -0.34 25.10
C PRO A 128 10.01 0.76 26.16
N LYS A 129 11.23 0.94 26.66
CA LYS A 129 11.55 1.96 27.68
C LYS A 129 11.59 3.37 27.08
N VAL A 130 12.09 3.49 25.86
CA VAL A 130 12.20 4.73 25.10
C VAL A 130 11.62 4.55 23.71
N PHE A 131 11.22 5.65 23.06
CA PHE A 131 10.67 5.58 21.71
C PHE A 131 11.72 5.02 20.72
N PRO A 132 11.42 3.91 20.01
CA PRO A 132 12.32 3.34 19.03
C PRO A 132 12.71 4.34 17.95
N TRP A 133 13.99 4.42 17.63
CA TRP A 133 14.51 5.30 16.58
C TRP A 133 15.76 4.71 15.94
N ILE A 134 16.26 5.37 14.90
CA ILE A 134 17.54 5.03 14.26
C ILE A 134 18.64 4.99 15.34
N ARG A 135 19.39 3.87 15.41
CA ARG A 135 20.40 3.53 16.42
C ARG A 135 19.88 3.09 17.79
N ASN A 136 18.57 2.96 17.96
CA ASN A 136 17.93 2.30 19.10
C ASN A 136 16.57 1.75 18.66
N GLU A 137 16.62 0.78 17.75
CA GLU A 137 15.47 0.28 16.99
C GLU A 137 14.49 -0.51 17.86
N PHE A 138 14.94 -0.95 19.03
CA PHE A 138 14.14 -1.75 19.97
C PHE A 138 13.76 -0.97 21.25
N GLY A 139 14.23 0.26 21.41
CA GLY A 139 13.90 1.12 22.55
C GLY A 139 14.37 0.56 23.91
N VAL A 140 15.58 -0.02 23.95
CA VAL A 140 16.11 -0.77 25.11
C VAL A 140 16.83 0.10 26.16
N ASP A 141 17.32 1.27 25.75
CA ASP A 141 18.10 2.24 26.55
C ASP A 141 17.30 3.06 27.57
#